data_AF-A0A7Z9IDL3-F1
#
_entry.id   AF-A0A7Z9IDL3-F1
#
_cell.length_a   1.000
_cell.length_b   1.000
_cell.length_c   1.000
_cell.angle_alpha   90.00
_cell.angle_beta   90.00
_cell.angle_gamma   90.00
#
_symmetry.space_group_name_H-M   'P 1'
#
loop_
_entity.id
_entity.type
_entity.pdbx_description
1 polymer ?
#
loop_
_entity_poly.entity_id
_entity_poly.type
_entity_poly.pdbx_seq_one_letter_code
_entity_poly.pdbx_strand_id
1 'polypeptide(L)'
;LEVEFAEDDSEHWPALEQAYQIRHLSSTIDSSSRTFDFFVPLVNQSRSYEHAGQSFMVWRFRPGQRVRVRVPVEQFHDVIVLPAAAVVREGPEAYVFRQNGDLFQRLPVHVIHEDRLFVVLANDDSVQAGAYIAQGSAASLNRVLKAQSASGQQADVHVHADGSVHAAH
;
A
#
# COMPACT_ATOMS: atom_id res chain seq x y z
N LEU A 1 0.15 -7.43 14.12
CA LEU A 1 -0.99 -7.01 13.28
C LEU A 1 -1.01 -5.50 13.23
N GLU A 2 -1.57 -4.92 12.17
CA GLU A 2 -1.97 -3.52 12.20
C GLU A 2 -3.48 -3.39 12.20
N VAL A 3 -4.00 -2.44 12.95
CA VAL A 3 -5.42 -2.31 13.25
C VAL A 3 -5.82 -0.85 13.09
N GLU A 4 -6.83 -0.60 12.27
CA GLU A 4 -7.39 0.72 12.00
C GLU A 4 -8.87 0.71 12.38
N PHE A 5 -9.28 1.66 13.21
CA PHE A 5 -10.66 1.79 13.68
C PHE A 5 -11.37 2.86 12.86
N ALA A 6 -12.43 2.48 12.13
CA ALA A 6 -13.03 3.35 11.12
C ALA A 6 -13.74 4.60 11.69
N GLU A 7 -14.12 4.56 12.96
CA GLU A 7 -14.92 5.58 13.64
C GLU A 7 -14.19 6.18 14.85
N ASP A 8 -12.87 6.02 14.94
CA ASP A 8 -12.09 6.48 16.08
C ASP A 8 -11.79 7.97 15.99
N ASP A 9 -12.08 8.68 17.09
CA ASP A 9 -11.84 10.11 17.24
C ASP A 9 -10.56 10.34 18.04
N SER A 10 -9.43 10.28 17.35
CA SER A 10 -8.11 10.34 17.99
C SER A 10 -7.81 11.66 18.71
N GLU A 11 -8.53 12.76 18.42
CA GLU A 11 -8.33 14.05 19.11
C GLU A 11 -8.81 14.00 20.56
N HIS A 12 -9.87 13.23 20.82
CA HIS A 12 -10.51 13.15 22.12
C HIS A 12 -10.06 11.96 22.97
N TRP A 13 -9.05 11.20 22.55
CA TRP A 13 -8.56 10.04 23.30
C TRP A 13 -7.03 10.05 23.40
N PRO A 14 -6.45 9.58 24.53
CA PRO A 14 -5.00 9.41 24.58
C PRO A 14 -4.58 8.35 23.55
N ALA A 15 -3.37 8.48 23.00
CA ALA A 15 -2.83 7.49 22.07
C ALA A 15 -2.93 6.08 22.67
N LEU A 16 -3.38 5.12 21.87
CA LEU A 16 -3.44 3.72 22.29
C LEU A 16 -2.15 3.03 21.88
N GLU A 17 -1.19 2.96 22.79
CA GLU A 17 0.07 2.27 22.59
C GLU A 17 -0.09 0.78 22.90
N GLN A 18 -0.55 0.02 21.91
CA GLN A 18 -0.76 -1.42 22.03
C GLN A 18 -0.14 -2.16 20.85
N ALA A 19 0.56 -3.26 21.14
CA ALA A 19 0.85 -4.27 20.14
C ALA A 19 -0.34 -5.21 19.94
N TYR A 20 -0.73 -5.44 18.69
CA TYR A 20 -1.84 -6.33 18.34
C TYR A 20 -1.34 -7.70 17.90
N GLN A 21 -1.76 -8.74 18.64
CA GLN A 21 -1.42 -10.13 18.39
C GLN A 21 -2.68 -10.99 18.40
N ILE A 22 -2.71 -12.00 17.53
CA ILE A 22 -3.77 -13.01 17.55
C ILE A 22 -3.59 -13.85 18.81
N ARG A 23 -4.57 -13.78 19.72
CA ARG A 23 -4.58 -14.61 20.94
C ARG A 23 -5.09 -16.02 20.64
N HIS A 24 -6.10 -16.13 19.80
CA HIS A 24 -6.77 -17.39 19.51
C HIS A 24 -7.37 -17.40 18.10
N LEU A 25 -7.31 -18.57 17.46
CA LEU A 25 -7.96 -18.87 16.19
C LEU A 25 -9.10 -19.86 16.44
N SER A 26 -10.28 -19.58 15.92
CA SER A 26 -11.41 -20.52 15.99
C SER A 26 -11.05 -21.84 15.29
N SER A 27 -11.48 -22.96 15.89
CA SER A 27 -11.34 -24.30 15.30
C SER A 27 -12.40 -24.62 14.25
N THR A 28 -13.37 -23.72 14.04
CA THR A 28 -14.51 -23.94 13.15
C THR A 28 -14.55 -22.85 12.08
N ILE A 29 -14.74 -23.25 10.83
CA ILE A 29 -15.00 -22.36 9.71
C ILE A 29 -16.51 -22.15 9.60
N ASP A 30 -16.97 -20.90 9.55
CA ASP A 30 -18.36 -20.57 9.27
C ASP A 30 -18.70 -20.97 7.82
N SER A 31 -19.71 -21.83 7.65
CA SER A 31 -20.08 -22.37 6.34
C SER A 31 -20.70 -21.35 5.39
N SER A 32 -21.31 -20.29 5.94
CA SER A 32 -21.99 -19.26 5.16
C SER A 32 -21.01 -18.23 4.60
N SER A 33 -20.08 -17.75 5.43
CA SER A 33 -19.07 -16.76 5.05
C SER A 33 -17.79 -17.37 4.50
N ARG A 34 -17.53 -18.66 4.78
CA ARG A 34 -16.25 -19.35 4.52
C ARG A 34 -15.06 -18.68 5.19
N THR A 35 -15.28 -18.13 6.38
CA THR A 35 -14.25 -17.50 7.21
C THR A 35 -14.11 -18.23 8.53
N PHE A 36 -12.96 -18.08 9.19
CA PHE A 36 -12.79 -18.46 10.59
C PHE A 36 -12.60 -17.20 11.43
N ASP A 37 -13.06 -17.24 12.68
CA ASP A 37 -12.86 -16.13 13.61
C ASP A 37 -11.45 -16.17 14.21
N PHE A 38 -10.90 -15.00 14.49
CA PHE A 38 -9.70 -14.86 15.31
C PHE A 38 -9.90 -13.73 16.32
N PHE A 39 -9.26 -13.87 17.47
CA PHE A 39 -9.43 -12.96 18.59
C PHE A 39 -8.16 -12.17 18.82
N VAL A 40 -8.26 -10.85 18.74
CA VAL A 40 -7.19 -9.91 19.07
C VAL A 40 -7.60 -9.17 20.33
N PRO A 41 -6.81 -9.22 21.42
CA PRO A 41 -7.09 -8.45 22.61
C PRO A 41 -7.07 -6.95 22.27
N LEU A 42 -7.95 -6.16 22.88
CA LEU A 42 -7.98 -4.71 22.74
C LEU A 42 -8.07 -4.11 24.13
N VAL A 43 -7.06 -3.34 24.51
CA VAL A 43 -7.13 -2.51 25.71
C VAL A 43 -8.08 -1.36 25.38
N ASN A 44 -9.22 -1.33 26.07
CA ASN A 44 -10.19 -0.26 25.88
C ASN A 44 -9.93 0.88 26.87
N GLN A 45 -10.17 2.10 26.43
CA GLN A 45 -10.07 3.30 27.26
C GLN A 45 -11.47 3.77 27.63
N SER A 46 -11.62 4.30 28.84
CA SER A 46 -12.83 4.98 29.27
C SER A 46 -12.52 6.34 29.85
N ARG A 47 -13.50 7.23 29.80
CA ARG A 47 -13.49 8.53 30.46
C ARG A 47 -14.80 8.73 31.19
N SER A 48 -14.73 9.35 32.36
CA SER A 48 -15.91 9.79 33.09
C SER A 48 -16.13 11.28 32.89
N TYR A 49 -17.38 11.70 32.81
CA TYR A 49 -17.76 13.11 32.80
C TYR A 49 -19.02 13.33 33.63
N GLU A 50 -19.17 14.53 34.17
CA GLU A 50 -20.33 14.92 34.96
C GLU A 50 -21.35 15.63 34.08
N HIS A 51 -22.62 15.24 34.20
CA HIS A 51 -23.73 15.93 33.55
C HIS A 51 -24.96 15.90 34.46
N ALA A 52 -25.57 17.06 34.69
CA ALA A 52 -26.73 17.19 35.58
C ALA A 52 -26.54 16.59 37.00
N GLY A 53 -25.31 16.68 37.54
CA GLY A 53 -24.96 16.13 38.86
C GLY A 53 -24.82 14.60 38.89
N GLN A 54 -24.72 13.96 37.73
CA GLN A 54 -24.49 12.52 37.59
C GLN A 54 -23.19 12.26 36.82
N SER A 55 -22.37 11.33 37.32
CA SER A 55 -21.20 10.82 36.62
C SER A 55 -21.62 9.80 35.56
N PHE A 56 -21.26 10.05 34.31
CA PHE A 56 -21.39 9.12 33.19
C PHE A 56 -20.01 8.59 32.80
N MET A 57 -19.95 7.33 32.34
CA MET A 57 -18.73 6.72 31.80
C MET A 57 -18.93 6.41 30.32
N VAL A 58 -17.96 6.82 29.50
CA VAL A 58 -17.94 6.56 28.05
C VAL A 58 -16.73 5.71 27.72
N TRP A 59 -16.97 4.69 26.91
CA TRP A 59 -15.93 3.84 26.32
C TRP A 59 -15.52 4.37 24.96
N ARG A 60 -14.21 4.36 24.67
CA ARG A 60 -13.66 4.71 23.35
C ARG A 60 -14.16 3.76 22.28
N PHE A 61 -13.95 2.46 22.49
CA PHE A 61 -14.40 1.41 21.58
C PHE A 61 -15.66 0.74 22.09
N ARG A 62 -16.63 0.53 21.19
CA ARG A 62 -17.93 -0.07 21.50
C ARG A 62 -18.16 -1.33 20.65
N PRO A 63 -18.89 -2.33 21.16
CA PRO A 63 -19.29 -3.49 20.37
C PRO A 63 -20.03 -3.08 19.09
N GLY A 64 -19.74 -3.79 18.00
CA GLY A 64 -20.35 -3.53 16.68
C GLY A 64 -19.60 -2.52 15.80
N GLN A 65 -18.58 -1.82 16.34
CA GLN A 65 -17.76 -0.92 15.53
C GLN A 65 -16.90 -1.69 14.51
N ARG A 66 -16.75 -1.09 13.33
CA ARG A 66 -15.99 -1.67 12.24
C ARG A 66 -14.49 -1.40 12.42
N VAL A 67 -13.71 -2.44 12.15
CA VAL A 67 -12.25 -2.41 12.25
C VAL A 67 -11.66 -2.99 10.97
N ARG A 68 -10.59 -2.37 10.47
CA ARG A 68 -9.76 -2.93 9.40
C ARG A 68 -8.50 -3.51 10.03
N VAL A 69 -8.26 -4.80 9.79
CA VAL A 69 -7.09 -5.50 10.32
C VAL A 69 -6.21 -5.93 9.16
N ARG A 70 -4.93 -5.56 9.22
CA ARG A 70 -3.89 -6.05 8.32
C ARG A 70 -3.11 -7.16 9.01
N VAL A 71 -3.23 -8.36 8.44
CA VAL A 71 -2.61 -9.59 8.94
C VAL A 71 -1.40 -9.90 8.04
N PRO A 72 -0.15 -9.72 8.51
CA PRO A 72 1.01 -10.20 7.76
C PRO A 72 1.02 -11.73 7.78
N VAL A 73 1.07 -12.34 6.61
CA VAL A 73 1.02 -13.81 6.44
C VAL A 73 2.34 -14.41 6.00
N GLU A 74 3.24 -13.60 5.47
CA GLU A 74 4.50 -14.04 4.88
C GLU A 74 5.58 -12.96 5.06
N GLN A 75 6.84 -13.39 5.15
CA GLN A 75 8.00 -12.51 5.19
C GLN A 75 8.91 -12.80 4.00
N PHE A 76 9.11 -11.78 3.18
CA PHE A 76 10.04 -11.82 2.06
C PHE A 76 11.41 -11.27 2.49
N HIS A 77 12.47 -11.95 2.05
CA HIS A 77 13.86 -11.58 2.32
C HIS A 77 14.54 -11.24 1.01
N ASP A 78 15.46 -10.27 1.04
CA ASP A 78 16.23 -9.85 -0.14
C ASP A 78 15.34 -9.48 -1.33
N VAL A 79 14.49 -8.48 -1.11
CA VAL A 79 13.47 -8.03 -2.06
C VAL A 79 13.40 -6.53 -2.15
N ILE A 80 12.84 -6.06 -3.26
CA ILE A 80 12.59 -4.64 -3.49
C ILE A 80 11.08 -4.41 -3.39
N VAL A 81 10.66 -3.51 -2.50
CA VAL A 81 9.24 -3.19 -2.30
C VAL A 81 8.95 -1.83 -2.93
N LEU A 82 7.93 -1.78 -3.79
CA LEU A 82 7.46 -0.57 -4.44
C LEU A 82 5.94 -0.40 -4.22
N PRO A 83 5.40 0.82 -4.31
CA PRO A 83 3.96 1.02 -4.42
C PRO A 83 3.41 0.28 -5.65
N ALA A 84 2.19 -0.25 -5.57
CA ALA A 84 1.58 -0.95 -6.71
C ALA A 84 1.50 -0.09 -7.98
N ALA A 85 1.37 1.23 -7.82
CA ALA A 85 1.33 2.19 -8.94
C ALA A 85 2.68 2.40 -9.66
N ALA A 86 3.78 1.85 -9.13
CA ALA A 86 5.13 1.93 -9.72
C ALA A 86 5.37 0.87 -10.82
N VAL A 87 4.52 -0.17 -10.88
CA VAL A 87 4.71 -1.32 -11.76
C VAL A 87 3.62 -1.35 -12.82
N VAL A 88 3.98 -1.72 -14.05
CA VAL A 88 3.04 -2.00 -15.13
C VAL A 88 3.18 -3.45 -15.55
N ARG A 89 2.06 -4.13 -15.76
CA ARG A 89 2.02 -5.45 -16.38
C ARG A 89 1.64 -5.34 -17.86
N GLU A 90 2.39 -6.01 -18.72
CA GLU A 90 2.03 -6.24 -20.11
C GLU A 90 2.18 -7.71 -20.47
N GLY A 91 1.04 -8.40 -20.63
CA GLY A 91 1.04 -9.85 -20.82
C GLY A 91 1.71 -10.56 -19.64
N PRO A 92 2.70 -11.43 -19.85
CA PRO A 92 3.42 -12.11 -18.78
C PRO A 92 4.49 -11.24 -18.11
N GLU A 93 4.84 -10.11 -18.70
CA GLU A 93 5.96 -9.26 -18.26
C GLU A 93 5.51 -8.17 -17.29
N ALA A 94 6.40 -7.78 -16.38
CA ALA A 94 6.22 -6.63 -15.51
C ALA A 94 7.38 -5.65 -15.69
N TYR A 95 7.08 -4.35 -15.58
CA TYR A 95 8.04 -3.28 -15.82
C TYR A 95 7.97 -2.19 -14.76
N VAL A 96 9.13 -1.62 -14.44
CA VAL A 96 9.28 -0.36 -13.71
C VAL A 96 9.94 0.68 -14.59
N PHE A 97 9.92 1.94 -14.14
CA PHE A 97 10.51 3.06 -14.87
C PHE A 97 11.60 3.71 -14.03
N ARG A 98 12.85 3.54 -14.46
CA ARG A 98 14.00 4.20 -13.85
C ARG A 98 14.16 5.60 -14.42
N GLN A 99 14.28 6.58 -13.55
CA GLN A 99 14.66 7.93 -13.93
C GLN A 99 16.16 7.99 -14.23
N ASN A 100 16.50 8.50 -15.41
CA ASN A 100 17.86 8.76 -15.85
C ASN A 100 17.94 10.21 -16.37
N GLY A 101 18.32 11.14 -15.48
CA GLY A 101 18.16 12.57 -15.73
C GLY A 101 16.69 12.94 -15.91
N ASP A 102 16.35 13.50 -17.06
CA ASP A 102 14.99 13.90 -17.42
C ASP A 102 14.20 12.82 -18.18
N LEU A 103 14.83 11.66 -18.42
CA LEU A 103 14.23 10.56 -19.18
C LEU A 103 13.85 9.40 -18.27
N PHE A 104 12.84 8.64 -18.69
CA PHE A 104 12.45 7.40 -18.06
C PHE A 104 12.82 6.21 -18.93
N GLN A 105 13.56 5.27 -18.35
CA GLN A 105 13.90 4.01 -18.97
C GLN A 105 13.02 2.89 -18.41
N ARG A 106 12.35 2.16 -19.30
CA ARG A 106 11.59 0.96 -18.95
C ARG A 106 12.53 -0.19 -18.63
N LEU A 107 12.38 -0.80 -17.45
CA LEU A 107 13.16 -1.96 -17.00
C LEU A 107 12.22 -3.14 -16.72
N PRO A 108 12.48 -4.34 -17.28
CA PRO A 108 11.74 -5.54 -16.91
C PRO A 108 12.09 -5.95 -15.47
N VAL A 109 11.10 -6.44 -14.73
CA VAL A 109 11.26 -6.87 -13.34
C VAL A 109 10.51 -8.17 -13.07
N HIS A 110 10.99 -8.92 -12.10
CA HIS A 110 10.32 -10.12 -11.63
C HIS A 110 9.47 -9.81 -10.39
N VAL A 111 8.15 -9.85 -10.53
CA VAL A 111 7.22 -9.70 -9.41
C VAL A 111 7.05 -11.04 -8.69
N ILE A 112 7.35 -11.07 -7.40
CA ILE A 112 7.16 -12.25 -6.56
C ILE A 112 5.88 -12.19 -5.73
N HIS A 113 5.40 -10.98 -5.41
CA HIS A 113 4.15 -10.76 -4.68
C HIS A 113 3.54 -9.40 -5.05
N GLU A 114 2.22 -9.31 -5.01
CA GLU A 114 1.49 -8.08 -5.28
C GLU A 114 0.19 -8.05 -4.47
N ASP A 115 0.00 -6.95 -3.76
CA ASP A 115 -1.26 -6.59 -3.13
C ASP A 115 -1.73 -5.21 -3.63
N ARG A 116 -2.83 -4.71 -3.06
CA ARG A 116 -3.43 -3.43 -3.49
C ARG A 116 -2.52 -2.22 -3.25
N LEU A 117 -1.64 -2.29 -2.27
CA LEU A 117 -0.79 -1.19 -1.82
C LEU A 117 0.62 -1.32 -2.37
N PHE A 118 1.15 -2.55 -2.41
CA PHE A 118 2.55 -2.83 -2.66
C PHE A 118 2.75 -3.94 -3.68
N VAL A 119 3.84 -3.82 -4.43
CA VAL A 119 4.41 -4.88 -5.25
C VAL A 119 5.78 -5.20 -4.70
N VAL A 120 6.07 -6.49 -4.56
CA VAL A 120 7.35 -7.03 -4.13
C VAL A 120 8.04 -7.63 -5.34
N LEU A 121 9.23 -7.14 -5.63
CA LEU A 121 10.09 -7.59 -6.71
C LEU A 121 11.22 -8.45 -6.15
N ALA A 122 11.66 -9.44 -6.93
CA ALA A 122 12.91 -10.13 -6.66
C ALA A 122 14.09 -9.15 -6.70
N ASN A 123 15.05 -9.31 -5.80
CA ASN A 123 16.33 -8.59 -5.89
C ASN A 123 17.32 -9.38 -6.75
N ASP A 124 17.08 -9.43 -8.06
CA ASP A 124 17.81 -10.25 -9.04
C ASP A 124 18.66 -9.40 -10.01
N ASP A 125 19.14 -8.24 -9.54
CA ASP A 125 19.88 -7.21 -10.30
C ASP A 125 19.07 -6.53 -11.43
N SER A 126 17.78 -6.84 -11.60
CA SER A 126 16.89 -6.12 -12.53
C SER A 126 16.74 -4.64 -12.17
N VAL A 127 16.86 -4.30 -10.88
CA VAL A 127 16.89 -2.93 -10.36
C VAL A 127 18.12 -2.77 -9.46
N GLN A 128 19.05 -1.91 -9.88
CA GLN A 128 20.28 -1.64 -9.15
C GLN A 128 20.04 -0.81 -7.88
N ALA A 129 20.79 -1.09 -6.82
CA ALA A 129 20.79 -0.28 -5.61
C ALA A 129 21.10 1.20 -5.92
N GLY A 130 20.32 2.11 -5.35
CA GLY A 130 20.44 3.56 -5.61
C GLY A 130 19.76 4.05 -6.88
N ALA A 131 19.09 3.18 -7.66
CA ALA A 131 18.28 3.62 -8.79
C ALA A 131 17.05 4.42 -8.34
N TYR A 132 16.79 5.53 -9.02
CA TYR A 132 15.56 6.31 -8.84
C TYR A 132 14.45 5.68 -9.68
N ILE A 133 13.45 5.08 -9.01
CA ILE A 133 12.30 4.43 -9.67
C ILE A 133 11.06 5.28 -9.48
N ALA A 134 10.29 5.47 -10.56
CA ALA A 134 8.99 6.13 -10.51
C ALA A 134 8.05 5.36 -9.56
N GLN A 135 7.64 6.01 -8.47
CA GLN A 135 6.79 5.41 -7.44
C GLN A 135 5.29 5.42 -7.81
N GLY A 136 4.93 6.02 -8.93
CA GLY A 136 3.55 6.17 -9.40
C GLY A 136 3.50 6.50 -10.89
N SER A 137 2.28 6.56 -11.43
CA SER A 137 2.02 6.89 -12.84
C SER A 137 2.74 6.00 -13.87
N ALA A 138 3.19 4.81 -13.48
CA ALA A 138 3.91 3.89 -14.36
C ALA A 138 3.08 3.53 -15.61
N ALA A 139 1.76 3.36 -15.47
CA ALA A 139 0.85 3.12 -16.59
C ALA A 139 0.81 4.26 -17.60
N SER A 140 0.93 5.51 -17.14
CA SER A 140 1.01 6.68 -18.03
C SER A 140 2.36 6.77 -18.72
N LEU A 141 3.45 6.57 -17.99
CA LEU A 141 4.81 6.52 -18.56
C LEU A 141 4.93 5.45 -19.65
N ASN A 142 4.38 4.25 -19.40
CA ASN A 142 4.37 3.17 -20.38
C ASN A 142 3.64 3.56 -21.67
N ARG A 143 2.48 4.22 -21.57
CA ARG A 143 1.72 4.67 -22.75
C ARG A 143 2.47 5.72 -23.56
N VAL A 144 3.11 6.69 -22.89
CA VAL A 144 3.92 7.73 -23.53
C VAL A 144 5.09 7.09 -24.28
N LEU A 145 5.87 6.23 -23.62
CA LEU A 145 7.05 5.60 -24.23
C LEU A 145 6.68 4.73 -25.44
N LYS A 146 5.53 4.04 -25.37
CA LYS A 146 5.02 3.26 -26.51
C LYS A 146 4.59 4.16 -27.67
N ALA A 147 3.91 5.28 -27.39
CA ALA A 147 3.51 6.23 -28.43
C ALA A 147 4.73 6.84 -29.13
N GLN A 148 5.77 7.22 -28.38
CA GLN A 148 7.04 7.72 -28.92
C GLN A 148 7.74 6.67 -29.79
N SER A 149 7.79 5.42 -29.32
CA SER A 149 8.40 4.31 -30.08
C SER A 149 7.64 4.03 -31.39
N ALA A 150 6.32 4.18 -31.39
CA ALA A 150 5.46 3.95 -32.55
C ALA A 150 5.47 5.11 -33.56
N SER A 151 5.75 6.34 -33.14
CA SER A 151 5.76 7.51 -34.04
C SER A 151 7.05 7.65 -34.86
N GLY A 152 8.12 6.93 -34.52
CA GLY A 152 9.38 6.95 -35.26
C GLY A 152 10.20 8.24 -35.12
N GLN A 153 9.76 9.20 -34.30
CA GLN A 153 10.60 10.34 -33.90
C GLN A 153 11.62 9.89 -32.84
N GLN A 154 12.88 10.31 -33.01
CA GLN A 154 13.88 10.20 -31.94
C GLN A 154 13.42 10.94 -30.68
N ALA A 155 13.90 10.47 -29.53
CA ALA A 155 13.55 10.87 -28.17
C ALA A 155 13.93 12.31 -27.80
N ASP A 156 13.47 13.26 -28.60
CA ASP A 156 13.68 14.68 -28.39
C ASP A 156 12.45 15.36 -27.77
N VAL A 157 11.47 14.58 -27.29
CA VAL A 157 10.28 15.09 -26.61
C VAL A 157 10.22 14.46 -25.21
N HIS A 158 10.29 15.28 -24.15
CA HIS A 158 10.18 14.80 -22.77
C HIS A 158 8.84 15.21 -22.13
N VAL A 159 8.41 14.41 -21.15
CA VAL A 159 7.15 14.58 -20.42
C VAL A 159 7.46 14.91 -18.98
N HIS A 160 7.01 16.08 -18.53
CA HIS A 160 7.11 16.47 -17.12
C HIS A 160 6.09 15.72 -16.26
N ALA A 161 6.32 15.68 -14.95
CA ALA A 161 5.41 15.03 -13.99
C ALA A 161 3.99 15.64 -13.97
N ASP A 162 3.79 16.80 -14.59
CA ASP A 162 2.50 17.49 -14.77
C ASP A 162 1.76 17.12 -16.07
N GLY A 163 2.36 16.28 -16.93
CA GLY A 163 1.77 15.81 -18.18
C GLY A 163 2.00 16.71 -19.41
N SER A 164 2.81 17.77 -19.30
CA SER A 164 3.20 18.61 -20.44
C SER A 164 4.30 17.96 -21.30
N VAL A 165 4.32 18.29 -22.61
CA VAL A 165 5.27 17.78 -23.62
C VAL A 165 6.02 18.92 -24.30
N HIS A 166 7.35 18.84 -24.38
CA HIS A 166 8.20 19.79 -25.12
C HIS A 166 9.20 19.08 -26.02
N ALA A 167 9.42 19.62 -27.23
CA ALA A 167 10.54 19.22 -28.10
C ALA A 167 11.84 19.89 -27.62
N ALA A 168 12.98 19.19 -27.68
CA ALA A 168 14.26 19.80 -27.38
C ALA A 168 14.64 20.79 -28.48
N HIS A 169 15.38 21.81 -28.07
CA HIS A 169 15.87 22.89 -28.91
C HIS A 169 17.23 22.56 -29.51
#